data_AF-A0A7Y4VBH5-F1
#
_entry.id   AF-A0A7Y4VBH5-F1
#
_cell.length_a   1.000
_cell.length_b   1.000
_cell.length_c   1.000
_cell.angle_alpha   90.00
_cell.angle_beta   90.00
_cell.angle_gamma   90.00
#
_symmetry.space_group_name_H-M   'P 1'
#
loop_
_entity.id
_entity.type
_entity.pdbx_description
1 polymer ?
#
loop_
_entity_poly.entity_id
_entity_poly.type
_entity_poly.pdbx_seq_one_letter_code
_entity_poly.pdbx_strand_id
1 'polypeptide(L)'
;MSNALSSSADRLSSTKSIETGRLIVRQPGKLQELTNLLETFENLNARVSERTGEDRSGDMGGAGAGATGGQQGTQGATARDLAIKNIPVAQIMQKKLAQHIQQEAHKLEKLARKVSRSSAPGSAHKLNELYSKIRRLNALIHDILEASLEVLKRFFVRVFIDNQPIL
;
A
#
# COMPACT_ATOMS: atom_id res chain seq x y z
N MET A 1 -0.71 -75.69 46.04
CA MET A 1 -1.69 -74.59 46.03
C MET A 1 -1.01 -73.41 45.33
N SER A 2 -0.93 -73.37 44.00
CA SER A 2 -2.00 -73.07 43.02
C SER A 2 -2.69 -71.74 43.29
N ASN A 3 -2.21 -70.62 42.70
CA ASN A 3 -2.96 -69.73 41.79
C ASN A 3 -2.24 -68.39 41.51
N ALA A 4 -2.60 -67.77 40.38
CA ALA A 4 -2.23 -66.46 39.80
C ALA A 4 -0.86 -66.45 39.07
N LEU A 5 -0.76 -66.75 37.75
CA LEU A 5 -1.48 -66.21 36.57
C LEU A 5 -1.43 -64.69 36.45
N SER A 6 -0.52 -64.24 35.58
CA SER A 6 -0.75 -63.24 34.52
C SER A 6 -1.18 -61.82 34.91
N SER A 7 -0.22 -60.89 34.89
CA SER A 7 -0.44 -59.57 34.27
C SER A 7 0.89 -58.85 34.05
N SER A 8 1.50 -59.04 32.88
CA SER A 8 2.67 -58.25 32.43
C SER A 8 2.58 -57.90 30.95
N ALA A 9 1.36 -57.85 30.40
CA ALA A 9 1.10 -57.53 29.00
C ALA A 9 0.06 -56.41 28.92
N ASP A 10 0.45 -55.20 29.30
CA ASP A 10 -0.23 -53.97 28.90
C ASP A 10 0.76 -52.79 28.89
N ARG A 11 1.81 -52.93 28.08
CA ARG A 11 2.55 -51.77 27.55
C ARG A 11 1.88 -51.36 26.25
N LEU A 12 0.71 -50.74 26.37
CA LEU A 12 0.03 -50.08 25.26
C LEU A 12 0.88 -48.89 24.80
N SER A 13 1.41 -49.07 23.60
CA SER A 13 1.84 -48.07 22.63
C SER A 13 1.09 -46.74 22.76
N SER A 14 1.81 -45.70 23.17
CA SER A 14 1.46 -44.31 22.86
C SER A 14 2.52 -43.74 21.92
N THR A 15 2.62 -44.34 20.74
CA THR A 15 3.21 -43.67 19.57
C THR A 15 2.17 -42.67 19.08
N LYS A 16 2.28 -41.44 19.56
CA LYS A 16 1.52 -40.31 19.05
C LYS A 16 1.96 -40.07 17.61
N SER A 17 1.25 -40.69 16.67
CA SER A 17 1.41 -40.50 15.24
C SER A 17 1.28 -39.01 14.93
N ILE A 18 2.39 -38.36 14.59
CA ILE A 18 2.39 -37.02 14.05
C ILE A 18 1.85 -37.16 12.63
N GLU A 19 0.54 -36.97 12.47
CA GLU A 19 -0.07 -36.79 11.17
C GLU A 19 0.66 -35.63 10.48
N THR A 20 1.44 -35.95 9.46
CA THR A 20 2.02 -34.97 8.54
C THR A 20 0.87 -34.38 7.73
N GLY A 21 0.11 -33.49 8.36
CA GLY A 21 -0.84 -32.61 7.70
C GLY A 21 -0.05 -31.78 6.71
N ARG A 22 -0.13 -32.16 5.43
CA ARG A 22 0.47 -31.43 4.32
C ARG A 22 -0.12 -30.01 4.36
N LEU A 23 0.67 -29.04 4.81
CA LEU A 23 0.33 -27.62 4.78
C LEU A 23 0.14 -27.22 3.33
N ILE A 24 -1.12 -27.20 2.86
CA ILE A 24 -1.47 -26.67 1.55
C ILE A 24 -1.39 -25.15 1.67
N VAL A 25 -0.22 -24.59 1.39
CA VAL A 25 -0.02 -23.15 1.27
C VAL A 25 -0.64 -22.70 -0.05
N ARG A 26 -1.87 -22.19 0.00
CA ARG A 26 -2.46 -21.47 -1.13
C ARG A 26 -1.87 -20.06 -1.16
N GLN A 27 -1.08 -19.75 -2.18
CA GLN A 27 -0.73 -18.36 -2.46
C GLN A 27 -2.00 -17.60 -2.86
N PRO A 28 -2.25 -16.41 -2.28
CA PRO A 28 -3.31 -15.54 -2.77
C PRO A 28 -3.05 -15.16 -4.23
N GLY A 29 -4.12 -15.01 -5.01
CA GLY A 29 -3.99 -14.60 -6.41
C GLY A 29 -3.39 -13.20 -6.48
N LYS A 30 -2.32 -13.02 -7.26
CA LYS A 30 -1.63 -11.72 -7.41
C LYS A 30 -2.59 -10.54 -7.72
N LEU A 31 -3.66 -10.81 -8.47
CA LEU A 31 -4.68 -9.80 -8.81
C LEU A 31 -5.59 -9.41 -7.63
N GLN A 32 -5.80 -10.32 -6.67
CA GLN A 32 -6.51 -10.02 -5.43
C GLN A 32 -5.70 -9.08 -4.54
N GLU A 33 -4.36 -9.16 -4.57
CA GLU A 33 -3.52 -8.25 -3.78
C GLU A 33 -3.60 -6.81 -4.29
N LEU A 34 -3.59 -6.60 -5.61
CA LEU A 34 -3.77 -5.28 -6.22
C LEU A 34 -5.15 -4.69 -5.90
N THR A 35 -6.21 -5.46 -6.06
CA THR A 35 -7.58 -5.01 -5.78
C THR A 35 -7.78 -4.73 -4.30
N ASN A 36 -7.29 -5.59 -3.42
CA ASN A 36 -7.28 -5.36 -1.98
C ASN A 36 -6.46 -4.11 -1.62
N LEU A 37 -5.34 -3.83 -2.31
CA LEU A 37 -4.57 -2.59 -2.15
C LEU A 37 -5.40 -1.37 -2.49
N LEU A 38 -6.06 -1.38 -3.67
CA LEU A 38 -6.99 -0.32 -4.08
C LEU A 38 -8.09 -0.08 -3.05
N GLU A 39 -8.64 -1.15 -2.48
CA GLU A 39 -9.70 -1.11 -1.46
C GLU A 39 -9.17 -0.67 -0.08
N THR A 40 -7.92 -1.00 0.26
CA THR A 40 -7.29 -0.49 1.50
C THR A 40 -7.07 1.01 1.43
N PHE A 41 -6.76 1.56 0.24
CA PHE A 41 -6.66 3.00 0.05
C PHE A 41 -8.00 3.72 0.26
N GLU A 42 -9.11 3.13 -0.17
CA GLU A 42 -10.46 3.68 0.05
C GLU A 42 -10.79 3.74 1.55
N ASN A 43 -10.43 2.69 2.30
CA ASN A 43 -10.68 2.61 3.74
C ASN A 43 -9.74 3.45 4.61
N LEU A 44 -8.48 3.64 4.20
CA LEU A 44 -7.51 4.47 4.95
C LEU A 44 -7.84 5.97 4.82
N ASN A 45 -8.33 6.42 3.67
CA ASN A 45 -8.70 7.82 3.46
C ASN A 45 -9.94 8.26 4.26
N ALA A 46 -10.88 7.35 4.51
CA ALA A 46 -12.01 7.64 5.40
C ALA A 46 -11.58 7.96 6.85
N ARG A 47 -10.37 7.55 7.26
CA ARG A 47 -9.85 7.74 8.62
C ARG A 47 -8.81 8.87 8.76
N VAL A 48 -8.34 9.47 7.65
CA VAL A 48 -7.31 10.54 7.68
C VAL A 48 -7.93 11.96 7.68
N SER A 49 -9.25 12.09 7.52
CA SER A 49 -9.94 13.39 7.49
C SER A 49 -10.09 14.10 8.84
N GLU A 50 -9.72 13.49 9.98
CA GLU A 50 -10.05 14.05 11.31
C GLU A 50 -8.93 14.84 12.02
N ARG A 51 -7.79 15.14 11.35
CA ARG A 51 -6.67 15.85 12.01
C ARG A 51 -6.02 16.99 11.23
N THR A 52 -6.78 17.72 10.42
CA THR A 52 -6.34 19.06 9.98
C THR A 52 -6.93 20.11 10.92
N GLY A 53 -6.31 20.22 12.09
CA GLY A 53 -6.60 21.29 13.06
C GLY A 53 -6.06 22.62 12.54
N GLU A 54 -6.91 23.64 12.61
CA GLU A 54 -6.65 25.04 12.34
C GLU A 54 -5.31 25.52 12.93
N ASP A 55 -4.42 26.03 12.09
CA ASP A 55 -3.48 27.06 12.52
C ASP A 55 -3.84 28.37 11.81
N ARG A 56 -4.44 29.27 12.60
CA ARG A 56 -4.69 30.66 12.24
C ARG A 56 -3.43 31.42 12.56
N SER A 57 -2.78 31.95 11.53
CA SER A 57 -1.92 33.12 11.70
C SER A 57 -2.17 34.04 10.52
N GLY A 58 -2.95 35.08 10.81
CA GLY A 58 -3.28 36.14 9.88
C GLY A 58 -2.06 36.98 9.55
N ASP A 59 -1.92 37.32 8.28
CA ASP A 59 -1.31 38.57 7.88
C ASP A 59 -2.18 39.19 6.79
N MET A 60 -2.47 40.47 7.00
CA MET A 60 -3.51 41.25 6.38
C MET A 60 -2.82 42.21 5.43
N GLY A 61 -3.08 42.11 4.13
CA GLY A 61 -2.56 43.12 3.21
C GLY A 61 -2.91 42.89 1.75
N GLY A 62 -3.64 43.84 1.16
CA GLY A 62 -3.51 44.13 -0.26
C GLY A 62 -4.77 43.93 -1.10
N ALA A 63 -5.54 45.02 -1.18
CA ALA A 63 -6.48 45.41 -2.22
C ALA A 63 -6.42 44.64 -3.57
N GLY A 64 -7.60 44.26 -4.06
CA GLY A 64 -7.80 43.80 -5.43
C GLY A 64 -9.27 43.75 -5.79
N ALA A 65 -9.83 44.90 -6.19
CA ALA A 65 -11.13 44.97 -6.84
C ALA A 65 -11.11 44.16 -8.14
N GLY A 66 -12.10 43.27 -8.31
CA GLY A 66 -12.22 42.44 -9.50
C GLY A 66 -13.53 41.67 -9.55
N ALA A 67 -14.59 42.37 -9.96
CA ALA A 67 -15.81 41.87 -10.61
C ALA A 67 -16.26 40.42 -10.30
N THR A 68 -17.25 40.29 -9.41
CA THR A 68 -18.14 39.12 -9.34
C THR A 68 -19.04 39.10 -10.58
N GLY A 69 -18.52 38.58 -11.69
CA GLY A 69 -19.29 38.14 -12.84
C GLY A 69 -19.87 36.76 -12.56
N GLY A 70 -21.19 36.67 -12.42
CA GLY A 70 -21.90 35.39 -12.42
C GLY A 70 -21.74 34.72 -13.79
N GLN A 71 -21.18 33.51 -13.80
CA GLN A 71 -21.24 32.60 -14.95
C GLN A 71 -21.74 31.23 -14.51
N GLN A 72 -23.07 31.13 -14.52
CA GLN A 72 -23.82 30.12 -15.24
C GLN A 72 -22.97 29.02 -15.93
N GLY A 73 -22.91 27.84 -15.31
CA GLY A 73 -23.38 26.61 -15.93
C GLY A 73 -22.75 26.06 -17.22
N THR A 74 -21.54 26.44 -17.61
CA THR A 74 -20.78 25.66 -18.60
C THR A 74 -19.95 24.61 -17.89
N GLN A 75 -20.29 23.33 -18.09
CA GLN A 75 -19.40 22.18 -17.86
C GLN A 75 -18.18 22.29 -18.80
N GLY A 76 -17.33 23.30 -18.58
CA GLY A 76 -16.02 23.37 -19.19
C GLY A 76 -15.20 22.21 -18.66
N ALA A 77 -14.57 21.45 -19.57
CA ALA A 77 -13.73 20.32 -19.21
C ALA A 77 -12.79 20.72 -18.06
N THR A 78 -12.92 20.07 -16.91
CA THR A 78 -12.07 20.38 -15.76
C THR A 78 -10.60 20.08 -16.12
N ALA A 79 -9.64 20.72 -15.45
CA ALA A 79 -8.22 20.44 -15.68
C ALA A 79 -7.90 18.93 -15.58
N ARG A 80 -8.65 18.21 -14.73
CA ARG A 80 -8.66 16.76 -14.60
C ARG A 80 -9.14 16.05 -15.88
N ASP A 81 -10.26 16.47 -16.46
CA ASP A 81 -10.80 15.86 -17.69
C ASP A 81 -9.87 16.05 -18.90
N LEU A 82 -9.20 17.20 -18.98
CA LEU A 82 -8.18 17.45 -20.00
C LEU A 82 -6.94 16.56 -19.81
N ALA A 83 -6.53 16.32 -18.56
CA ALA A 83 -5.43 15.42 -18.25
C ALA A 83 -5.77 13.94 -18.51
N ILE A 84 -7.03 13.53 -18.27
CA ILE A 84 -7.51 12.17 -18.58
C ILE A 84 -7.55 11.92 -20.10
N LYS A 85 -7.92 12.93 -20.90
CA LYS A 85 -7.89 12.80 -22.37
C LYS A 85 -6.48 12.63 -22.93
N ASN A 86 -5.47 13.20 -22.26
CA ASN A 86 -4.07 13.15 -22.67
C ASN A 86 -3.26 12.08 -21.94
N ILE A 87 -3.87 10.93 -21.62
CA ILE A 87 -3.15 9.82 -21.01
C ILE A 87 -2.17 9.20 -22.02
N PRO A 88 -0.89 9.03 -21.67
CA PRO A 88 0.10 8.47 -22.58
C PRO A 88 -0.10 6.96 -22.81
N VAL A 89 0.59 6.42 -23.81
CA VAL A 89 0.56 4.98 -24.15
C VAL A 89 1.01 4.12 -22.96
N ALA A 90 0.46 2.90 -22.85
CA ALA A 90 0.68 1.99 -21.72
C ALA A 90 2.15 1.81 -21.31
N GLN A 91 3.06 1.64 -22.28
CA GLN A 91 4.49 1.49 -22.03
C GLN A 91 5.10 2.71 -21.30
N ILE A 92 4.65 3.92 -21.66
CA ILE A 92 5.11 5.17 -21.04
C ILE A 92 4.53 5.30 -19.63
N MET A 93 3.25 4.92 -19.43
CA MET A 93 2.64 4.90 -18.10
C MET A 93 3.38 3.95 -17.15
N GLN A 94 3.65 2.72 -17.59
CA GLN A 94 4.40 1.72 -16.81
C GLN A 94 5.78 2.26 -16.42
N LYS A 95 6.52 2.83 -17.38
CA LYS A 95 7.84 3.40 -17.11
C LYS A 95 7.78 4.55 -16.11
N LYS A 96 6.86 5.50 -16.28
CA LYS A 96 6.72 6.65 -15.38
C LYS A 96 6.32 6.22 -13.96
N LEU A 97 5.37 5.30 -13.84
CA LEU A 97 4.95 4.78 -12.54
C LEU A 97 6.09 4.01 -11.86
N ALA A 98 6.76 3.11 -12.58
CA ALA A 98 7.90 2.36 -12.05
C ALA A 98 9.01 3.29 -11.56
N GLN A 99 9.34 4.34 -12.33
CA GLN A 99 10.32 5.35 -11.92
C GLN A 99 9.89 6.10 -10.65
N HIS A 100 8.62 6.49 -10.56
CA HIS A 100 8.11 7.19 -9.39
C HIS A 100 8.15 6.30 -8.13
N ILE A 101 7.74 5.04 -8.26
CA ILE A 101 7.78 4.06 -7.16
C ILE A 101 9.22 3.78 -6.72
N GLN A 102 10.16 3.67 -7.66
CA GLN A 102 11.59 3.54 -7.34
C GLN A 102 12.13 4.75 -6.57
N GLN A 103 11.71 5.96 -6.92
CA GLN A 103 12.10 7.17 -6.19
C GLN A 103 11.54 7.15 -4.76
N GLU A 104 10.29 6.73 -4.56
CA GLU A 104 9.70 6.58 -3.24
C GLU A 104 10.43 5.51 -2.40
N ALA A 105 10.74 4.35 -3.01
CA ALA A 105 11.51 3.29 -2.35
C ALA A 105 12.88 3.83 -1.92
N HIS A 106 13.55 4.59 -2.79
CA HIS A 106 14.85 5.19 -2.48
C HIS A 106 14.77 6.24 -1.36
N LYS A 107 13.70 7.02 -1.28
CA LYS A 107 13.45 7.94 -0.14
C LYS A 107 13.32 7.15 1.16
N LEU A 108 12.56 6.06 1.15
CA LEU A 108 12.41 5.19 2.33
C LEU A 108 13.73 4.51 2.71
N GLU A 109 14.54 4.06 1.75
CA GLU A 109 15.88 3.51 2.01
C GLU A 109 16.81 4.53 2.68
N LYS A 110 16.76 5.80 2.25
CA LYS A 110 17.52 6.88 2.91
C LYS A 110 17.06 7.07 4.35
N LEU A 111 15.76 7.03 4.61
CA LEU A 111 15.21 7.09 5.97
C LEU A 111 15.63 5.87 6.80
N ALA A 112 15.55 4.67 6.22
CA ALA A 112 15.95 3.43 6.89
C ALA A 112 17.42 3.47 7.29
N ARG A 113 18.31 3.96 6.41
CA ARG A 113 19.74 4.16 6.71
C ARG A 113 19.99 5.17 7.83
N LYS A 114 19.14 6.20 7.95
CA LYS A 114 19.24 7.16 9.07
C LYS A 114 18.77 6.52 10.38
N VAL A 115 17.65 5.81 10.35
CA VAL A 115 17.09 5.12 11.52
C VAL A 115 17.99 3.98 11.99
N SER A 116 18.63 3.24 11.09
CA SER A 116 19.53 2.14 11.43
C SER A 116 20.78 2.59 12.18
N ARG A 117 21.17 3.86 12.01
CA ARG A 117 22.30 4.48 12.73
C ARG A 117 21.88 5.10 14.06
N SER A 118 20.57 5.13 14.36
CA SER A 118 20.04 5.68 15.60
C SER A 118 19.96 4.61 16.68
N SER A 119 20.53 4.90 17.85
CA SER A 119 20.37 4.12 19.07
C SER A 119 19.08 4.45 19.85
N ALA A 120 18.19 5.27 19.27
CA ALA A 120 16.95 5.66 19.94
C ALA A 120 16.05 4.45 20.21
N PRO A 121 15.34 4.43 21.35
CA PRO A 121 14.38 3.37 21.64
C PRO A 121 13.30 3.33 20.56
N GLY A 122 12.95 2.12 20.11
CA GLY A 122 11.98 1.89 19.04
C GLY A 122 12.53 2.04 17.61
N SER A 123 13.84 2.25 17.43
CA SER A 123 14.47 2.28 16.09
C SER A 123 14.27 0.97 15.32
N ALA A 124 14.34 -0.19 16.00
CA ALA A 124 14.11 -1.50 15.39
C ALA A 124 12.70 -1.65 14.80
N HIS A 125 11.67 -1.19 15.53
CA HIS A 125 10.29 -1.22 15.02
C HIS A 125 10.13 -0.32 13.79
N LYS A 126 10.62 0.92 13.86
CA LYS A 126 10.57 1.87 12.74
C LYS A 126 11.31 1.33 11.50
N LEU A 127 12.45 0.68 11.71
CA LEU A 127 13.23 0.07 10.64
C LEU A 127 12.48 -1.09 9.97
N ASN A 128 11.80 -1.95 10.75
CA ASN A 128 10.94 -3.01 10.20
C ASN A 128 9.76 -2.46 9.40
N GLU A 129 9.15 -1.37 9.86
CA GLU A 129 8.07 -0.70 9.13
C GLU A 129 8.58 -0.15 7.79
N LEU A 130 9.73 0.53 7.79
CA LEU A 130 10.35 1.07 6.57
C LEU A 130 10.70 -0.04 5.57
N TYR A 131 11.28 -1.16 6.02
CA TYR A 131 11.56 -2.29 5.13
C TYR A 131 10.31 -2.97 4.60
N SER A 132 9.24 -3.03 5.40
CA SER A 132 7.96 -3.57 4.94
C SER A 132 7.36 -2.69 3.84
N LYS A 133 7.44 -1.36 4.00
CA LYS A 133 7.04 -0.40 2.95
C LYS A 133 7.89 -0.52 1.69
N ILE A 134 9.22 -0.63 1.81
CA ILE A 134 10.12 -0.82 0.66
C ILE A 134 9.79 -2.11 -0.11
N ARG A 135 9.58 -3.23 0.60
CA ARG A 135 9.20 -4.50 -0.03
C ARG A 135 7.86 -4.39 -0.77
N ARG A 136 6.89 -3.70 -0.18
CA ARG A 136 5.59 -3.45 -0.82
C ARG A 136 5.73 -2.63 -2.10
N LEU A 137 6.55 -1.58 -2.10
CA LEU A 137 6.82 -0.80 -3.32
C LEU A 137 7.49 -1.65 -4.40
N ASN A 138 8.45 -2.51 -4.03
CA ASN A 138 9.11 -3.40 -4.99
C ASN A 138 8.14 -4.42 -5.59
N ALA A 139 7.23 -4.99 -4.79
CA ALA A 139 6.16 -5.85 -5.30
C ALA A 139 5.27 -5.08 -6.29
N LEU A 140 4.89 -3.86 -5.95
CA LEU A 140 4.03 -3.01 -6.78
C LEU A 140 4.68 -2.69 -8.14
N ILE A 141 6.01 -2.58 -8.22
CA ILE A 141 6.72 -2.45 -9.51
C ILE A 141 6.46 -3.67 -10.39
N HIS A 142 6.57 -4.89 -9.84
CA HIS A 142 6.30 -6.12 -10.58
C HIS A 142 4.83 -6.18 -11.03
N ASP A 143 3.91 -5.81 -10.13
CA ASP A 143 2.49 -5.83 -10.41
C ASP A 143 2.11 -4.87 -11.55
N ILE A 144 2.77 -3.71 -11.66
CA ILE A 144 2.54 -2.75 -12.77
C ILE A 144 2.92 -3.32 -14.14
N LEU A 145 3.95 -4.17 -14.18
CA LEU A 145 4.37 -4.82 -15.43
C LEU A 145 3.34 -5.85 -15.90
N GLU A 146 2.68 -6.52 -14.96
CA GLU A 146 1.63 -7.53 -15.22
C GLU A 146 0.21 -6.91 -15.27
N ALA A 147 0.03 -5.65 -14.87
CA ALA A 147 -1.28 -5.01 -14.75
C ALA A 147 -1.99 -4.79 -16.09
N SER A 148 -3.32 -4.91 -16.07
CA SER A 148 -4.14 -4.55 -17.23
C SER A 148 -4.09 -3.05 -17.52
N LEU A 149 -4.31 -2.68 -18.79
CA LEU A 149 -4.27 -1.29 -19.24
C LEU A 149 -5.25 -0.40 -18.47
N GLU A 150 -6.42 -0.92 -18.11
CA GLU A 150 -7.41 -0.16 -17.34
C GLU A 150 -6.95 0.12 -15.90
N VAL A 151 -6.40 -0.90 -15.22
CA VAL A 151 -5.83 -0.74 -13.87
C VAL A 151 -4.67 0.27 -13.90
N LEU A 152 -3.80 0.16 -14.90
CA LEU A 152 -2.68 1.07 -15.10
C LEU A 152 -3.14 2.52 -15.30
N LYS A 153 -4.19 2.75 -16.10
CA LYS A 153 -4.77 4.10 -16.29
C LYS A 153 -5.32 4.67 -14.99
N ARG A 154 -6.14 3.89 -14.26
CA ARG A 154 -6.71 4.33 -12.99
C ARG A 154 -5.62 4.68 -11.98
N PHE A 155 -4.57 3.85 -11.91
CA PHE A 155 -3.44 4.09 -11.03
C PHE A 155 -2.63 5.33 -11.45
N PHE A 156 -2.38 5.50 -12.76
CA PHE A 156 -1.69 6.67 -13.29
C PHE A 156 -2.44 7.97 -12.98
N VAL A 157 -3.76 7.99 -13.15
CA VAL A 157 -4.61 9.14 -12.79
C VAL A 157 -4.48 9.45 -11.31
N ARG A 158 -4.61 8.46 -10.42
CA ARG A 158 -4.51 8.67 -8.97
C ARG A 158 -3.14 9.22 -8.56
N VAL A 159 -2.05 8.68 -9.11
CA VAL A 159 -0.69 9.09 -8.72
C VAL A 159 -0.31 10.45 -9.32
N PHE A 160 -0.57 10.69 -10.60
CA PHE A 160 -0.03 11.87 -11.30
C PHE A 160 -1.04 13.00 -11.52
N ILE A 161 -2.34 12.72 -11.51
CA ILE A 161 -3.38 13.75 -11.67
C ILE A 161 -3.91 14.13 -10.28
N ASP A 162 -4.20 13.13 -9.45
CA ASP A 162 -4.72 13.37 -8.10
C ASP A 162 -3.62 13.56 -7.05
N ASN A 163 -2.34 13.42 -7.43
CA ASN A 163 -1.17 13.56 -6.56
C ASN A 163 -1.24 12.69 -5.29
N GLN A 164 -1.88 11.52 -5.39
CA GLN A 164 -2.03 10.64 -4.24
C GLN A 164 -0.72 9.94 -3.89
N PRO A 165 -0.34 9.87 -2.59
CA PRO A 165 0.81 9.11 -2.17
C PRO A 165 0.56 7.60 -2.37
N ILE A 166 1.62 6.87 -2.73
CA ILE A 166 1.55 5.42 -2.99
C ILE A 166 1.48 4.60 -1.68
N LEU A 167 1.85 5.18 -0.52
CA LEU A 167 1.91 4.52 0.79
C LEU A 167 1.34 5.38 1.91
#